data_AF-A0AAV3EJH2-F1
#
_entry.id   AF-A0AAV3EJH2-F1
#
_cell.length_a   1.000
_cell.length_b   1.000
_cell.length_c   1.000
_cell.angle_alpha   90.00
_cell.angle_beta   90.00
_cell.angle_gamma   90.00
#
_symmetry.space_group_name_H-M   'P 1'
#
loop_
_entity.id
_entity.type
_entity.pdbx_description
1 polymer ?
#
loop_
_entity_poly.entity_id
_entity_poly.type
_entity_poly.pdbx_seq_one_letter_code
_entity_poly.pdbx_strand_id
1 'polypeptide(L)'
;MFLVLSIFTVRPNANTIDSNSITVKTKFLGELSGKNRFIFSVDVEKNINGVIKEFFIEIDNKIVPVSTYQISENKYIIIVNPNTKSYNINNVKLGVNVIVNRSQESIKGIASLTAKNEKFRAAKVVGDPRLLYYNQNQIVLAVEIDDPWDMLKSVQAMLVYPELRSNFNTTFEVKYILVSGELKQYAYIYLEGFPSNNPLKITLNLLFQKSLNDGSINKVTKIFLHNFQKKNIVENLVQNIYTTLLGRKPSSAELKNNTQELIDKTLSVSTLIIKIIHSNEFQNKQISDQDFVTKVYKVILDRDPDDDGKNYWVGEVKKTSRDAVLKQMLTCDEYLRLMQEIGLKV
;
A
#
# COMPACT_ATOMS: atom_id res chain seq x y z
N MET A 1 22.29 11.94 -0.29
CA MET A 1 21.69 10.84 -1.06
C MET A 1 22.75 9.74 -1.21
N PHE A 2 22.76 8.77 -0.29
CA PHE A 2 23.70 7.65 -0.34
C PHE A 2 22.94 6.43 -0.88
N LEU A 3 23.15 6.12 -2.16
CA LEU A 3 22.69 4.87 -2.74
C LEU A 3 23.70 3.79 -2.34
N VAL A 4 23.45 3.09 -1.22
CA VAL A 4 24.24 1.91 -0.88
C VAL A 4 23.55 0.72 -1.54
N LEU A 5 24.00 0.37 -2.75
CA LEU A 5 23.60 -0.86 -3.43
C LEU A 5 24.63 -1.93 -3.06
N SER A 6 24.27 -2.79 -2.11
CA SER A 6 25.12 -3.94 -1.77
C SER A 6 24.53 -5.19 -2.42
N ILE A 7 25.36 -5.94 -3.15
CA ILE A 7 25.01 -7.19 -3.82
C ILE A 7 25.90 -8.27 -3.19
N PHE A 8 25.31 -9.32 -2.62
CA PHE A 8 26.07 -10.45 -2.08
C PHE A 8 25.43 -11.79 -2.44
N THR A 9 26.29 -12.76 -2.77
CA THR A 9 25.92 -14.12 -3.15
C THR A 9 26.25 -15.07 -1.99
N VAL A 10 25.24 -15.73 -1.44
CA VAL A 10 25.45 -16.73 -0.38
C VAL A 10 25.26 -18.14 -0.94
N ARG A 11 26.19 -19.04 -0.64
CA ARG A 11 26.15 -20.46 -1.03
C ARG A 11 25.82 -21.34 0.18
N PRO A 12 24.93 -22.34 0.06
CA PRO A 12 24.73 -23.34 1.10
C PRO A 12 26.01 -24.15 1.33
N ASN A 13 26.21 -24.59 2.57
CA ASN A 13 27.44 -25.21 3.03
C ASN A 13 27.32 -26.75 2.96
N ALA A 14 27.34 -27.33 1.76
CA ALA A 14 27.62 -28.76 1.58
C ALA A 14 28.00 -29.09 0.13
N ASN A 15 29.05 -29.91 -0.02
CA ASN A 15 29.63 -30.50 -1.23
C ASN A 15 28.62 -30.89 -2.34
N THR A 16 28.08 -29.92 -3.07
CA THR A 16 27.24 -30.15 -4.24
C THR A 16 27.59 -29.12 -5.31
N ILE A 17 27.76 -29.61 -6.53
CA ILE A 17 28.36 -28.91 -7.67
C ILE A 17 27.40 -27.85 -8.28
N ASP A 18 26.20 -27.67 -7.72
CA ASP A 18 25.28 -26.60 -8.12
C ASP A 18 25.34 -25.42 -7.15
N SER A 19 26.07 -24.39 -7.58
CA SER A 19 26.26 -23.11 -6.91
C SER A 19 24.97 -22.26 -6.89
N ASN A 20 23.91 -22.76 -6.28
CA ASN A 20 22.69 -21.97 -6.18
C ASN A 20 22.89 -20.84 -5.16
N SER A 21 22.62 -19.61 -5.59
CA SER A 21 22.90 -18.41 -4.84
C SER A 21 21.64 -17.66 -4.42
N ILE A 22 21.71 -17.01 -3.28
CA ILE A 22 20.80 -15.92 -2.91
C ILE A 22 21.54 -14.62 -3.13
N THR A 23 20.92 -13.71 -3.90
CA THR A 23 21.39 -12.34 -4.07
C THR A 23 20.46 -11.41 -3.29
N VAL A 24 21.02 -10.70 -2.31
CA VAL A 24 20.28 -9.69 -1.55
C VAL A 24 20.73 -8.31 -2.04
N LYS A 25 19.79 -7.53 -2.57
CA LYS A 25 19.98 -6.14 -2.96
C LYS A 25 19.31 -5.26 -1.91
N THR A 26 20.08 -4.40 -1.28
CA THR A 26 19.56 -3.44 -0.32
C THR A 26 19.58 -2.03 -0.90
N LYS A 27 18.57 -1.23 -0.60
CA LYS A 27 18.58 0.22 -0.83
C LYS A 27 18.05 0.92 0.42
N PHE A 28 18.85 1.86 0.93
CA PHE A 28 18.44 2.74 2.01
C PHE A 28 17.37 3.72 1.50
N LEU A 29 16.20 3.71 2.14
CA LEU A 29 15.07 4.57 1.78
C LEU A 29 15.06 5.85 2.62
N GLY A 30 15.59 5.80 3.84
CA GLY A 30 15.70 6.97 4.70
C GLY A 30 15.94 6.61 6.16
N GLU A 31 16.32 7.64 6.92
CA GLU A 31 16.35 7.62 8.39
C GLU A 31 15.10 8.34 8.89
N LEU A 32 14.38 7.72 9.83
CA LEU A 32 13.39 8.45 10.60
C LEU A 32 14.11 9.00 11.83
N SER A 33 14.13 10.33 11.91
CA SER A 33 14.94 11.07 12.88
C SER A 33 14.74 10.58 14.32
N GLY A 34 15.76 10.82 15.17
CA GLY A 34 15.94 10.64 16.63
C GLY A 34 15.38 9.43 17.39
N LYS A 35 14.92 8.40 16.71
CA LYS A 35 14.87 7.03 17.27
C LYS A 35 15.77 6.06 16.52
N ASN A 36 16.59 6.58 15.61
CA ASN A 36 17.54 5.80 14.83
C ASN A 36 16.86 4.62 14.13
N ARG A 37 15.75 4.92 13.44
CA ARG A 37 15.12 3.95 12.55
C ARG A 37 15.67 4.10 11.17
N PHE A 38 16.16 3.00 10.65
CA PHE A 38 16.72 2.92 9.32
C PHE A 38 15.82 2.04 8.51
N ILE A 39 15.35 2.61 7.41
CA ILE A 39 14.43 1.95 6.50
C ILE A 39 15.22 1.48 5.31
N PHE A 40 15.24 0.17 5.11
CA PHE A 40 15.84 -0.44 3.94
C PHE A 40 14.77 -1.14 3.13
N SER A 41 14.73 -0.88 1.83
CA SER A 41 14.17 -1.84 0.88
C SER A 41 15.17 -2.95 0.66
N VAL A 42 14.69 -4.18 0.70
CA VAL A 42 15.49 -5.39 0.50
C VAL A 42 14.80 -6.23 -0.56
N ASP A 43 15.52 -6.48 -1.65
CA ASP A 43 15.10 -7.35 -2.75
C ASP A 43 15.95 -8.62 -2.70
N VAL A 44 15.29 -9.78 -2.68
CA VAL A 44 15.95 -11.08 -2.52
C VAL A 44 15.75 -11.93 -3.77
N GLU A 45 16.73 -11.91 -4.66
CA GLU A 45 16.76 -12.79 -5.82
C GLU A 45 17.24 -14.18 -5.38
N LYS A 46 16.36 -15.19 -5.49
CA LYS A 46 16.67 -16.57 -5.10
C LYS A 46 16.75 -17.44 -6.34
N ASN A 47 17.90 -18.09 -6.55
CA ASN A 47 18.03 -19.18 -7.52
C ASN A 47 17.78 -20.55 -6.86
N ILE A 48 17.05 -20.56 -5.74
CA ILE A 48 16.70 -21.73 -4.94
C ILE A 48 15.23 -21.64 -4.52
N ASN A 49 14.56 -22.79 -4.47
CA ASN A 49 13.21 -22.86 -3.93
C ASN A 49 13.25 -22.88 -2.40
N GLY A 50 12.95 -21.73 -1.77
CA GLY A 50 13.07 -21.56 -0.32
C GLY A 50 12.28 -20.38 0.24
N VAL A 51 11.93 -20.48 1.52
CA VAL A 51 11.15 -19.48 2.24
C VAL A 51 12.08 -18.64 3.12
N ILE A 52 11.92 -17.31 3.07
CA ILE A 52 12.64 -16.42 4.00
C ILE A 52 12.01 -16.60 5.38
N LYS A 53 12.83 -17.01 6.34
CA LYS A 53 12.40 -17.23 7.72
C LYS A 53 12.38 -15.91 8.50
N GLU A 54 13.46 -15.15 8.40
CA GLU A 54 13.65 -13.91 9.13
C GLU A 54 14.76 -13.05 8.51
N PHE A 55 14.68 -11.75 8.79
CA PHE A 55 15.80 -10.82 8.67
C PHE A 55 16.32 -10.51 10.06
N PHE A 56 17.61 -10.23 10.15
CA PHE A 56 18.22 -9.81 11.40
C PHE A 56 19.30 -8.79 11.12
N ILE A 57 19.64 -8.01 12.13
CA ILE A 57 20.77 -7.09 12.02
C ILE A 57 21.84 -7.49 13.01
N GLU A 58 23.08 -7.58 12.54
CA GLU A 58 24.25 -7.80 13.38
C GLU A 58 25.00 -6.49 13.58
N ILE A 59 25.21 -6.13 14.85
CA ILE A 59 25.91 -4.94 15.30
C ILE A 59 26.93 -5.39 16.33
N ASP A 60 28.21 -5.10 16.11
CA ASP A 60 29.30 -5.52 17.01
C ASP A 60 29.21 -7.01 17.38
N ASN A 61 28.95 -7.87 16.39
CA ASN A 61 28.74 -9.32 16.51
C ASN A 61 27.52 -9.75 17.36
N LYS A 62 26.57 -8.86 17.63
CA LYS A 62 25.30 -9.17 18.30
C LYS A 62 24.13 -9.04 17.35
N ILE A 63 23.26 -10.05 17.35
CA ILE A 63 22.02 -10.05 16.59
C ILE A 63 20.98 -9.18 17.33
N VAL A 64 20.41 -8.23 16.61
CA VAL A 64 19.33 -7.34 17.04
C VAL A 64 18.09 -7.64 16.19
N PRO A 65 16.92 -7.80 16.82
CA PRO A 65 15.68 -8.04 16.11
C PRO A 65 15.31 -6.81 15.26
N VAL A 66 14.71 -7.06 14.10
CA VAL A 66 14.20 -6.03 13.20
C VAL A 66 12.74 -6.27 12.91
N SER A 67 11.98 -5.20 12.70
CA SER A 67 10.64 -5.34 12.16
C SER A 67 10.74 -5.53 10.65
N THR A 68 10.10 -6.57 10.14
CA THR A 68 10.08 -6.91 8.72
C THR A 68 8.66 -6.76 8.18
N TYR A 69 8.51 -6.03 7.09
CA TYR A 69 7.24 -5.91 6.36
C TYR A 69 7.46 -6.39 4.93
N GLN A 70 6.77 -7.45 4.52
CA GLN A 70 6.80 -7.90 3.12
C GLN A 70 5.88 -7.02 2.28
N ILE A 71 6.42 -6.36 1.25
CA ILE A 71 5.63 -5.54 0.33
C ILE A 71 5.14 -6.38 -0.86
N SER A 72 6.00 -7.24 -1.39
CA SER A 72 5.66 -8.15 -2.49
C SER A 72 6.50 -9.42 -2.41
N GLU A 73 6.36 -10.31 -3.39
CA GLU A 73 7.21 -11.49 -3.48
C GLU A 73 8.68 -11.05 -3.53
N ASN A 74 9.48 -11.55 -2.58
CA ASN A 74 10.90 -11.25 -2.42
C ASN A 74 11.29 -9.78 -2.10
N LYS A 75 10.34 -8.85 -1.94
CA LYS A 75 10.62 -7.45 -1.53
C LYS A 75 10.14 -7.15 -0.12
N TYR A 76 11.02 -6.58 0.69
CA TYR A 76 10.80 -6.34 2.11
C TYR A 76 11.23 -4.93 2.52
N ILE A 77 10.56 -4.39 3.54
CA ILE A 77 11.02 -3.26 4.33
C ILE A 77 11.53 -3.78 5.66
N ILE A 78 12.78 -3.45 5.95
CA ILE A 78 13.41 -3.72 7.23
C ILE A 78 13.50 -2.42 8.00
N ILE A 79 12.91 -2.41 9.20
CA ILE A 79 12.99 -1.32 10.14
C ILE A 79 13.81 -1.76 11.34
N VAL A 80 14.93 -1.10 11.54
CA VAL A 80 15.77 -1.25 12.72
C VAL A 80 15.19 -0.36 13.81
N ASN A 81 14.86 -0.90 14.97
CA ASN A 81 14.40 -0.10 16.10
C ASN A 81 15.34 -0.31 17.30
N PRO A 82 16.46 0.42 17.36
CA PRO A 82 17.26 0.44 18.56
C PRO A 82 16.42 1.13 19.63
N ASN A 83 16.10 0.43 20.71
CA ASN A 83 15.36 0.97 21.86
C ASN A 83 16.19 2.02 22.65
N THR A 84 16.88 2.93 21.97
CA THR A 84 17.80 3.93 22.52
C THR A 84 17.65 5.28 21.81
N LYS A 85 17.91 6.38 22.54
CA LYS A 85 17.74 7.77 22.05
C LYS A 85 18.82 8.25 21.08
N SER A 86 19.93 7.53 20.98
CA SER A 86 21.08 7.83 20.12
C SER A 86 21.72 6.52 19.70
N TYR A 87 21.94 6.36 18.41
CA TYR A 87 22.50 5.15 17.83
C TYR A 87 23.22 5.50 16.53
N ASN A 88 24.49 5.10 16.43
CA ASN A 88 25.33 5.36 15.28
C ASN A 88 25.46 4.06 14.47
N ILE A 89 25.03 4.08 13.22
CA ILE A 89 25.19 2.95 12.30
C ILE A 89 26.56 3.07 11.62
N ASN A 90 27.55 2.48 12.28
CA ASN A 90 28.81 2.07 11.65
C ASN A 90 28.87 0.54 11.73
N ASN A 91 29.30 -0.13 10.65
CA ASN A 91 29.50 -1.58 10.60
C ASN A 91 28.25 -2.46 10.83
N VAL A 92 27.05 -1.96 10.56
CA VAL A 92 25.80 -2.73 10.73
C VAL A 92 25.62 -3.68 9.57
N LYS A 93 25.38 -4.95 9.88
CA LYS A 93 25.26 -6.04 8.91
C LYS A 93 23.82 -6.52 8.83
N LEU A 94 23.14 -6.35 7.68
CA LEU A 94 21.85 -7.01 7.44
C LEU A 94 22.07 -8.48 7.09
N GLY A 95 21.47 -9.35 7.88
CA GLY A 95 21.39 -10.79 7.66
C GLY A 95 20.02 -11.24 7.16
N VAL A 96 20.02 -12.27 6.30
CA VAL A 96 18.81 -12.95 5.82
C VAL A 96 18.96 -14.44 6.08
N ASN A 97 17.96 -15.05 6.72
CA ASN A 97 17.89 -16.50 6.89
C ASN A 97 16.84 -17.07 5.93
N VAL A 98 17.28 -17.93 5.00
CA VAL A 98 16.41 -18.65 4.06
C VAL A 98 16.47 -20.14 4.34
N ILE A 99 15.30 -20.77 4.45
CA ILE A 99 15.16 -22.22 4.60
C ILE A 99 14.88 -22.82 3.22
N VAL A 100 15.74 -23.75 2.81
CA VAL A 100 15.64 -24.48 1.54
C VAL A 100 15.35 -25.93 1.85
N ASN A 101 14.16 -26.40 1.49
CA ASN A 101 13.67 -27.75 1.77
C ASN A 101 13.58 -28.10 3.28
N ARG A 102 12.86 -29.16 3.65
CA ARG A 102 12.50 -29.51 5.05
C ARG A 102 13.68 -29.88 5.98
N SER A 103 14.93 -29.62 5.58
CA SER A 103 16.18 -30.09 6.18
C SER A 103 17.07 -28.98 6.75
N GLN A 104 16.49 -27.91 7.28
CA GLN A 104 17.13 -26.95 8.22
C GLN A 104 18.49 -26.34 7.81
N GLU A 105 18.85 -26.31 6.52
CA GLU A 105 20.05 -25.56 6.11
C GLU A 105 19.75 -24.05 6.12
N SER A 106 20.53 -23.31 6.91
CA SER A 106 20.47 -21.85 6.98
C SER A 106 21.56 -21.25 6.10
N ILE A 107 21.13 -20.54 5.05
CA ILE A 107 22.02 -19.75 4.20
C ILE A 107 22.08 -18.32 4.80
N LYS A 108 23.28 -17.84 5.20
CA LYS A 108 23.49 -16.53 5.84
C LYS A 108 24.16 -15.52 4.92
N GLY A 109 23.45 -14.46 4.51
CA GLY A 109 24.02 -13.29 3.82
C GLY A 109 24.36 -12.16 4.78
N ILE A 110 25.33 -11.31 4.45
CA ILE A 110 25.76 -10.20 5.31
C ILE A 110 25.97 -8.95 4.43
N ALA A 111 25.23 -7.86 4.68
CA ALA A 111 25.39 -6.58 3.98
C ALA A 111 25.68 -5.40 4.94
N SER A 112 26.76 -4.64 4.71
CA SER A 112 27.13 -3.49 5.54
C SER A 112 26.30 -2.23 5.23
N LEU A 113 25.86 -1.52 6.27
CA LEU A 113 25.03 -0.31 6.20
C LEU A 113 25.74 0.87 6.91
N THR A 114 25.57 2.11 6.41
CA THR A 114 26.11 3.35 7.02
C THR A 114 25.13 4.50 6.82
N ALA A 115 24.83 5.28 7.87
CA ALA A 115 23.89 6.43 7.82
C ALA A 115 24.18 7.49 8.92
N LYS A 116 23.69 8.74 8.74
CA LYS A 116 23.83 9.88 9.68
C LYS A 116 22.52 10.68 9.82
N ASN A 117 22.26 11.13 11.05
CA ASN A 117 21.01 11.73 11.55
C ASN A 117 20.84 13.23 11.23
N GLU A 118 19.61 13.62 10.87
CA GLU A 118 19.15 15.01 10.86
C GLU A 118 17.82 15.17 11.67
N LYS A 119 17.89 15.99 12.73
CA LYS A 119 16.87 16.70 13.56
C LYS A 119 15.44 16.12 13.75
N PHE A 120 15.01 16.08 15.02
CA PHE A 120 13.66 15.69 15.45
C PHE A 120 12.56 16.49 14.73
N ARG A 121 11.50 15.82 14.24
CA ARG A 121 10.29 16.48 13.71
C ARG A 121 9.02 15.75 14.13
N ALA A 122 7.96 16.50 14.41
CA ALA A 122 6.69 15.96 14.89
C ALA A 122 6.01 15.06 13.84
N ALA A 123 5.26 14.05 14.33
CA ALA A 123 4.38 13.25 13.49
C ALA A 123 3.26 14.13 12.92
N LYS A 124 2.83 13.84 11.69
CA LYS A 124 1.75 14.56 11.02
C LYS A 124 0.83 13.61 10.26
N VAL A 125 -0.42 14.04 10.09
CA VAL A 125 -1.34 13.47 9.11
C VAL A 125 -1.10 14.16 7.78
N VAL A 126 -0.75 13.39 6.75
CA VAL A 126 -0.37 13.90 5.43
C VAL A 126 -1.60 14.06 4.54
N GLY A 127 -2.47 13.05 4.52
CA GLY A 127 -3.62 12.99 3.64
C GLY A 127 -4.96 12.99 4.36
N ASP A 128 -6.04 13.12 3.59
CA ASP A 128 -7.39 12.87 4.08
C ASP A 128 -7.69 11.36 4.13
N PRO A 129 -8.59 10.91 5.02
CA PRO A 129 -8.98 9.51 5.08
C PRO A 129 -9.59 9.03 3.77
N ARG A 130 -9.18 7.84 3.34
CA ARG A 130 -9.72 7.14 2.17
C ARG A 130 -10.48 5.92 2.63
N LEU A 131 -11.66 5.71 2.07
CA LEU A 131 -12.40 4.47 2.27
C LEU A 131 -11.76 3.38 1.42
N LEU A 132 -11.22 2.34 2.06
CA LEU A 132 -10.64 1.19 1.37
C LEU A 132 -11.67 0.08 1.16
N TYR A 133 -12.52 -0.12 2.15
CA TYR A 133 -13.49 -1.21 2.15
C TYR A 133 -14.67 -0.86 3.05
N TYR A 134 -15.87 -1.29 2.65
CA TYR A 134 -17.00 -1.34 3.56
C TYR A 134 -17.92 -2.52 3.22
N ASN A 135 -18.52 -3.09 4.25
CA ASN A 135 -19.64 -4.01 4.12
C ASN A 135 -20.60 -3.79 5.29
N GLN A 136 -21.52 -4.72 5.51
CA GLN A 136 -22.48 -4.66 6.63
C GLN A 136 -21.83 -4.77 8.02
N ASN A 137 -20.58 -5.22 8.10
CA ASN A 137 -19.93 -5.55 9.36
C ASN A 137 -18.74 -4.64 9.67
N GLN A 138 -18.12 -4.05 8.64
CA GLN A 138 -16.85 -3.35 8.79
C GLN A 138 -16.71 -2.19 7.82
N ILE A 139 -16.12 -1.11 8.30
CA ILE A 139 -15.56 -0.03 7.48
C ILE A 139 -14.03 -0.06 7.68
N VAL A 140 -13.28 -0.05 6.58
CA VAL A 140 -11.82 0.05 6.60
C VAL A 140 -11.40 1.34 5.91
N LEU A 141 -10.64 2.14 6.64
CA LEU A 141 -10.13 3.43 6.17
C LEU A 141 -8.60 3.40 6.13
N ALA A 142 -7.99 4.18 5.25
CA ALA A 142 -6.58 4.47 5.30
C ALA A 142 -6.35 5.98 5.39
N VAL A 143 -5.47 6.39 6.30
CA VAL A 143 -5.01 7.77 6.44
C VAL A 143 -3.51 7.79 6.21
N GLU A 144 -3.05 8.56 5.23
CA GLU A 144 -1.61 8.78 5.02
C GLU A 144 -1.06 9.57 6.19
N ILE A 145 -0.07 9.01 6.86
CA ILE A 145 0.63 9.61 8.00
C ILE A 145 2.11 9.72 7.68
N ASP A 146 2.77 10.61 8.40
CA ASP A 146 4.21 10.70 8.47
C ASP A 146 4.52 10.73 9.96
N ASP A 147 4.64 9.52 10.51
CA ASP A 147 4.93 9.25 11.91
C ASP A 147 6.29 8.54 12.02
N PRO A 148 7.39 9.32 12.02
CA PRO A 148 8.73 8.76 12.06
C PRO A 148 9.05 7.94 13.32
N TRP A 149 8.18 7.97 14.33
CA TRP A 149 8.54 7.69 15.72
C TRP A 149 7.59 6.70 16.42
N ASP A 150 6.60 6.16 15.70
CA ASP A 150 5.43 5.46 16.25
C ASP A 150 4.77 6.27 17.38
N MET A 151 4.59 7.57 17.17
CA MET A 151 3.84 8.42 18.10
C MET A 151 2.36 8.14 18.03
N LEU A 152 1.80 7.63 16.92
CA LEU A 152 0.41 7.23 16.85
C LEU A 152 0.14 6.09 17.83
N LYS A 153 -0.53 6.40 18.94
CA LYS A 153 -0.83 5.44 20.02
C LYS A 153 -2.22 4.88 19.94
N SER A 154 -3.16 5.69 19.47
CA SER A 154 -4.54 5.27 19.33
C SER A 154 -5.26 6.06 18.25
N VAL A 155 -6.28 5.44 17.70
CA VAL A 155 -7.26 6.07 16.83
C VAL A 155 -8.61 5.93 17.50
N GLN A 156 -9.32 7.04 17.64
CA GLN A 156 -10.70 7.05 18.10
C GLN A 156 -11.58 7.48 16.95
N ALA A 157 -12.68 6.77 16.72
CA ALA A 157 -13.65 7.13 15.72
C ALA A 157 -14.98 7.48 16.39
N MET A 158 -15.70 8.42 15.78
CA MET A 158 -17.06 8.78 16.15
C MET A 158 -17.89 8.84 14.87
N LEU A 159 -19.00 8.11 14.86
CA LEU A 159 -19.90 8.00 13.72
C LEU A 159 -21.22 8.70 14.06
N VAL A 160 -21.70 9.53 13.15
CA VAL A 160 -22.98 10.24 13.31
C VAL A 160 -23.86 9.94 12.11
N TYR A 161 -24.93 9.14 12.31
CA TYR A 161 -26.19 9.12 11.52
C TYR A 161 -27.18 8.01 11.96
N PRO A 162 -28.51 8.24 11.99
CA PRO A 162 -29.18 9.53 12.22
C PRO A 162 -28.96 10.03 13.67
N GLU A 163 -28.35 9.18 14.51
CA GLU A 163 -27.92 9.45 15.87
C GLU A 163 -26.42 9.17 16.03
N LEU A 164 -25.84 9.66 17.13
CA LEU A 164 -24.46 9.38 17.51
C LEU A 164 -24.32 7.88 17.85
N ARG A 165 -23.41 7.18 17.17
CA ARG A 165 -22.98 5.84 17.56
C ARG A 165 -21.59 5.93 18.19
N SER A 166 -21.43 5.31 19.35
CA SER A 166 -20.15 5.20 20.08
C SER A 166 -19.78 3.75 20.43
N ASN A 167 -20.71 2.80 20.28
CA ASN A 167 -20.53 1.40 20.66
C ASN A 167 -20.11 0.57 19.45
N PHE A 168 -18.93 0.83 18.92
CA PHE A 168 -18.31 0.03 17.86
C PHE A 168 -16.81 -0.08 18.14
N ASN A 169 -16.20 -1.17 17.68
CA ASN A 169 -14.79 -1.40 17.93
C ASN A 169 -13.95 -0.62 16.90
N THR A 170 -12.94 0.11 17.38
CA THR A 170 -11.97 0.80 16.52
C THR A 170 -10.60 0.20 16.77
N THR A 171 -10.05 -0.47 15.78
CA THR A 171 -8.65 -0.93 15.79
C THR A 171 -7.89 -0.28 14.66
N PHE A 172 -6.56 -0.26 14.75
CA PHE A 172 -5.73 0.23 13.67
C PHE A 172 -4.41 -0.52 13.58
N GLU A 173 -3.84 -0.55 12.39
CA GLU A 173 -2.46 -0.98 12.16
C GLU A 173 -1.74 0.02 11.26
N VAL A 174 -0.41 0.11 11.41
CA VAL A 174 0.41 0.97 10.57
C VAL A 174 1.04 0.10 9.48
N LYS A 175 0.78 0.47 8.22
CA LYS A 175 1.33 -0.19 7.03
C LYS A 175 2.25 0.75 6.27
N TYR A 176 3.22 0.15 5.59
CA TYR A 176 4.15 0.84 4.70
C TYR A 176 3.92 0.37 3.27
N ILE A 177 3.80 1.31 2.33
CA ILE A 177 3.49 1.04 0.93
C ILE A 177 4.45 1.83 0.07
N LEU A 178 5.08 1.18 -0.91
CA LEU A 178 5.87 1.88 -1.93
C LEU A 178 4.90 2.46 -2.98
N VAL A 179 4.95 3.78 -3.19
CA VAL A 179 4.17 4.46 -4.24
C VAL A 179 5.15 5.27 -5.08
N SER A 180 5.31 4.90 -6.35
CA SER A 180 6.26 5.53 -7.28
C SER A 180 7.69 5.64 -6.73
N GLY A 181 8.16 4.58 -6.07
CA GLY A 181 9.50 4.52 -5.47
C GLY A 181 9.66 5.24 -4.14
N GLU A 182 8.63 5.94 -3.65
CA GLU A 182 8.62 6.57 -2.34
C GLU A 182 7.89 5.70 -1.32
N LEU A 183 8.49 5.52 -0.13
CA LEU A 183 7.82 4.81 0.95
C LEU A 183 6.81 5.72 1.63
N LYS A 184 5.55 5.33 1.58
CA LYS A 184 4.44 5.98 2.28
C LYS A 184 3.99 5.16 3.47
N GLN A 185 3.58 5.85 4.52
CA GLN A 185 3.07 5.24 5.75
C GLN A 185 1.57 5.53 5.87
N TYR A 186 0.80 4.50 6.21
CA TYR A 186 -0.65 4.59 6.32
C TYR A 186 -1.12 4.00 7.65
N ALA A 187 -2.00 4.72 8.35
CA ALA A 187 -2.82 4.15 9.41
C ALA A 187 -4.05 3.49 8.77
N TYR A 188 -4.10 2.17 8.79
CA TYR A 188 -5.27 1.38 8.41
C TYR A 188 -6.18 1.26 9.62
N ILE A 189 -7.40 1.77 9.51
CA ILE A 189 -8.35 1.89 10.62
C ILE A 189 -9.54 1.01 10.32
N TYR A 190 -9.86 0.12 11.26
CA TYR A 190 -10.95 -0.84 11.15
C TYR A 190 -12.04 -0.45 12.14
N LEU A 191 -13.23 -0.20 11.61
CA LEU A 191 -14.43 0.10 12.39
C LEU A 191 -15.36 -1.11 12.26
N GLU A 192 -15.46 -1.92 13.31
CA GLU A 192 -16.28 -3.14 13.32
C GLU A 192 -17.64 -2.90 13.97
N GLY A 193 -18.69 -3.49 13.39
CA GLY A 193 -20.05 -3.44 13.91
C GLY A 193 -20.92 -2.34 13.30
N PHE A 194 -20.83 -2.11 11.99
CA PHE A 194 -21.58 -1.04 11.35
C PHE A 194 -22.13 -1.38 9.94
N PRO A 195 -23.40 -1.78 9.82
CA PRO A 195 -24.14 -1.76 8.56
C PRO A 195 -24.90 -0.45 8.43
N SER A 196 -24.51 0.44 7.51
CA SER A 196 -25.45 1.45 7.04
C SER A 196 -25.24 1.76 5.57
N ASN A 197 -26.35 1.81 4.86
CA ASN A 197 -26.42 2.35 3.51
C ASN A 197 -26.74 3.86 3.54
N ASN A 198 -26.71 4.50 4.70
CA ASN A 198 -26.99 5.92 4.84
C ASN A 198 -25.70 6.75 4.89
N PRO A 199 -25.78 8.07 4.62
CA PRO A 199 -24.64 8.96 4.81
C PRO A 199 -24.13 8.92 6.25
N LEU A 200 -22.82 8.85 6.43
CA LEU A 200 -22.18 8.96 7.73
C LEU A 200 -21.19 10.11 7.75
N LYS A 201 -21.33 10.95 8.77
CA LYS A 201 -20.24 11.83 9.17
C LYS A 201 -19.30 11.02 10.07
N ILE A 202 -18.09 10.79 9.58
CA ILE A 202 -17.04 10.05 10.27
C ILE A 202 -16.05 11.07 10.81
N THR A 203 -15.84 11.06 12.12
CA THR A 203 -14.81 11.83 12.80
C THR A 203 -13.73 10.89 13.30
N LEU A 204 -12.52 11.02 12.78
CA LEU A 204 -11.34 10.29 13.21
C LEU A 204 -10.45 11.19 14.03
N ASN A 205 -10.10 10.77 15.24
CA ASN A 205 -9.10 11.40 16.10
C ASN A 205 -7.87 10.51 16.13
N LEU A 206 -6.81 10.93 15.46
CA LEU A 206 -5.50 10.28 15.50
C LEU A 206 -4.71 10.88 16.66
N LEU A 207 -4.39 10.05 17.66
CA LEU A 207 -3.77 10.46 18.91
C LEU A 207 -2.28 10.12 18.89
N PHE A 208 -1.47 11.16 18.65
CA PHE A 208 -0.02 11.07 18.61
C PHE A 208 0.57 11.48 19.96
N GLN A 209 1.51 10.73 20.49
CA GLN A 209 2.33 11.16 21.60
C GLN A 209 3.19 12.37 21.18
N LYS A 210 3.28 13.43 22.00
CA LYS A 210 4.00 14.66 21.63
C LYS A 210 5.51 14.48 21.56
N SER A 211 6.05 13.63 22.45
CA SER A 211 7.47 13.28 22.46
C SER A 211 7.68 11.90 23.06
N LEU A 212 8.87 11.32 22.85
CA LEU A 212 9.16 9.94 23.27
C LEU A 212 9.02 9.67 24.77
N ASN A 213 9.28 10.68 25.59
CA ASN A 213 9.28 10.55 27.06
C ASN A 213 8.11 11.30 27.70
N ASP A 214 7.25 11.93 26.90
CA ASP A 214 6.11 12.70 27.37
C ASP A 214 4.84 11.92 27.06
N GLY A 215 4.05 11.59 28.08
CA GLY A 215 2.76 10.93 27.92
C GLY A 215 1.69 11.82 27.29
N SER A 216 1.95 13.11 27.11
CA SER A 216 0.99 14.04 26.53
C SER A 216 0.67 13.73 25.06
N ILE A 217 -0.58 13.98 24.69
CA ILE A 217 -1.13 13.62 23.38
C ILE A 217 -1.36 14.89 22.53
N ASN A 218 -0.93 14.83 21.28
CA ASN A 218 -1.38 15.66 20.18
C ASN A 218 -2.51 14.94 19.42
N LYS A 219 -3.68 15.57 19.32
CA LYS A 219 -4.83 15.02 18.61
C LYS A 219 -4.97 15.70 17.26
N VAL A 220 -4.95 14.91 16.18
CA VAL A 220 -5.31 15.36 14.84
C VAL A 220 -6.69 14.82 14.49
N THR A 221 -7.64 15.72 14.24
CA THR A 221 -9.01 15.35 13.89
C THR A 221 -9.23 15.47 12.39
N LYS A 222 -9.73 14.41 11.77
CA LYS A 222 -10.21 14.39 10.38
C LYS A 222 -11.70 14.11 10.37
N ILE A 223 -12.45 14.93 9.66
CA ILE A 223 -13.90 14.79 9.54
C ILE A 223 -14.22 14.66 8.06
N PHE A 224 -14.97 13.64 7.70
CA PHE A 224 -15.45 13.47 6.33
C PHE A 224 -16.86 12.87 6.33
N LEU A 225 -17.60 13.16 5.27
CA LEU A 225 -18.92 12.62 5.02
C LEU A 225 -18.80 11.57 3.92
N HIS A 226 -19.20 10.33 4.20
CA HIS A 226 -19.28 9.30 3.19
C HIS A 226 -20.74 8.86 3.01
N ASN A 227 -21.21 8.81 1.77
CA ASN A 227 -22.56 8.39 1.46
C ASN A 227 -22.60 6.94 1.00
N PHE A 228 -22.99 6.05 1.91
CA PHE A 228 -23.03 4.60 1.66
C PHE A 228 -24.23 4.15 0.82
N GLN A 229 -25.08 5.07 0.34
CA GLN A 229 -26.16 4.72 -0.56
C GLN A 229 -25.57 4.21 -1.88
N LYS A 230 -25.93 2.99 -2.27
CA LYS A 230 -25.46 2.34 -3.52
C LYS A 230 -25.49 3.30 -4.71
N LYS A 231 -26.56 4.09 -4.86
CA LYS A 231 -26.68 5.09 -5.92
C LYS A 231 -25.51 6.08 -5.93
N ASN A 232 -25.19 6.70 -4.80
CA ASN A 232 -24.09 7.69 -4.73
C ASN A 232 -22.72 7.04 -4.95
N ILE A 233 -22.53 5.81 -4.48
CA ILE A 233 -21.31 5.04 -4.72
C ILE A 233 -21.13 4.80 -6.22
N VAL A 234 -22.20 4.37 -6.90
CA VAL A 234 -22.19 4.14 -8.34
C VAL A 234 -22.01 5.46 -9.11
N GLU A 235 -22.66 6.56 -8.69
CA GLU A 235 -22.46 7.88 -9.31
C GLU A 235 -21.02 8.38 -9.18
N ASN A 236 -20.40 8.18 -8.02
CA ASN A 236 -18.99 8.54 -7.80
C ASN A 236 -18.06 7.66 -8.65
N LEU A 237 -18.34 6.35 -8.74
CA LEU A 237 -17.60 5.44 -9.61
C LEU A 237 -17.68 5.88 -11.08
N VAL A 238 -18.88 6.20 -11.58
CA VAL A 238 -19.07 6.72 -12.94
C VAL A 238 -18.30 8.03 -13.13
N GLN A 239 -18.38 8.97 -12.19
CA GLN A 239 -17.62 10.21 -12.25
C GLN A 239 -16.11 9.95 -12.31
N ASN A 240 -15.58 9.06 -11.47
CA ASN A 240 -14.16 8.71 -11.43
C ASN A 240 -13.68 8.07 -12.73
N ILE A 241 -14.49 7.20 -13.35
CA ILE A 241 -14.19 6.61 -14.65
C ILE A 241 -14.03 7.72 -15.71
N TYR A 242 -15.01 8.62 -15.80
CA TYR A 242 -14.99 9.72 -16.79
C TYR A 242 -13.84 10.70 -16.54
N THR A 243 -13.64 11.15 -15.30
CA THR A 243 -12.58 12.11 -14.99
C THR A 243 -11.20 11.51 -15.20
N THR A 244 -11.01 10.24 -14.86
CA THR A 244 -9.71 9.56 -15.01
C THR A 244 -9.40 9.24 -16.46
N LEU A 245 -10.35 8.67 -17.22
CA LEU A 245 -10.12 8.27 -18.61
C LEU A 245 -10.19 9.46 -19.56
N LEU A 246 -11.23 10.29 -19.43
CA LEU A 246 -11.54 11.36 -20.38
C LEU A 246 -11.05 12.74 -19.93
N GLY A 247 -10.72 12.93 -18.65
CA GLY A 247 -10.28 14.24 -18.13
C GLY A 247 -11.42 15.26 -17.98
N ARG A 248 -12.68 14.80 -18.02
CA ARG A 248 -13.88 15.62 -17.83
C ARG A 248 -14.88 14.91 -16.92
N LYS A 249 -15.83 15.67 -16.36
CA LYS A 249 -17.00 15.07 -15.70
C LYS A 249 -17.98 14.53 -16.75
N PRO A 250 -18.75 13.49 -16.44
CA PRO A 250 -19.87 13.08 -17.29
C PRO A 250 -20.92 14.20 -17.33
N SER A 251 -21.65 14.31 -18.43
CA SER A 251 -22.88 15.10 -18.49
C SER A 251 -23.93 14.54 -17.53
N SER A 252 -24.95 15.33 -17.19
CA SER A 252 -26.04 14.89 -16.32
C SER A 252 -26.77 13.65 -16.86
N ALA A 253 -26.89 13.53 -18.20
CA ALA A 253 -27.51 12.37 -18.84
C ALA A 253 -26.60 11.13 -18.79
N GLU A 254 -25.31 11.27 -19.10
CA GLU A 254 -24.33 10.17 -18.98
C GLU A 254 -24.26 9.65 -17.55
N LEU A 255 -24.21 10.54 -16.55
CA LEU A 255 -24.16 10.15 -15.15
C LEU A 255 -25.42 9.40 -14.74
N LYS A 256 -26.60 9.94 -15.05
CA LYS A 256 -27.89 9.33 -14.71
C LYS A 256 -28.08 7.96 -15.35
N ASN A 257 -27.86 7.86 -16.67
CA ASN A 257 -28.13 6.63 -17.43
C ASN A 257 -27.15 5.51 -17.04
N ASN A 258 -25.84 5.79 -17.03
CA ASN A 258 -24.85 4.78 -16.65
C ASN A 258 -25.05 4.30 -15.21
N THR A 259 -25.38 5.22 -14.28
CA THR A 259 -25.66 4.84 -12.89
C THR A 259 -26.86 3.89 -12.80
N GLN A 260 -27.95 4.21 -13.49
CA GLN A 260 -29.16 3.38 -13.48
C GLN A 260 -28.88 2.00 -14.09
N GLU A 261 -28.22 1.93 -15.25
CA GLU A 261 -27.90 0.65 -15.91
C GLU A 261 -26.96 -0.23 -15.08
N LEU A 262 -26.00 0.37 -14.35
CA LEU A 262 -25.13 -0.36 -13.42
C LEU A 262 -25.90 -0.91 -12.21
N ILE A 263 -26.82 -0.12 -11.65
CA ILE A 263 -27.66 -0.54 -10.51
C ILE A 263 -28.61 -1.67 -10.92
N ASP A 264 -29.23 -1.54 -12.09
CA ASP A 264 -30.17 -2.52 -12.68
C ASP A 264 -29.46 -3.75 -13.25
N LYS A 265 -28.11 -3.76 -13.24
CA LYS A 265 -27.25 -4.83 -13.74
C LYS A 265 -27.42 -5.12 -15.24
N THR A 266 -27.97 -4.18 -15.99
CA THR A 266 -28.03 -4.24 -17.46
C THR A 266 -26.68 -3.86 -18.09
N LEU A 267 -25.86 -3.10 -17.37
CA LEU A 267 -24.47 -2.77 -17.68
C LEU A 267 -23.53 -3.30 -16.58
N SER A 268 -22.35 -3.82 -16.94
CA SER A 268 -21.26 -4.04 -15.97
C SER A 268 -20.26 -2.89 -16.02
N VAL A 269 -19.54 -2.67 -14.92
CA VAL A 269 -18.50 -1.62 -14.86
C VAL A 269 -17.40 -1.90 -15.89
N SER A 270 -17.04 -3.17 -16.08
CA SER A 270 -16.10 -3.60 -17.12
C SER A 270 -16.57 -3.18 -18.52
N THR A 271 -17.84 -3.40 -18.85
CA THR A 271 -18.39 -2.97 -20.14
C THR A 271 -18.37 -1.45 -20.30
N LEU A 272 -18.66 -0.68 -19.25
CA LEU A 272 -18.58 0.78 -19.29
C LEU A 272 -17.16 1.28 -19.56
N ILE A 273 -16.16 0.72 -18.85
CA ILE A 273 -14.75 1.07 -19.02
C ILE A 273 -14.29 0.76 -20.45
N ILE A 274 -14.62 -0.42 -20.96
CA ILE A 274 -14.28 -0.83 -22.33
C ILE A 274 -14.94 0.12 -23.35
N LYS A 275 -16.23 0.44 -23.20
CA LYS A 275 -16.95 1.38 -24.08
C LYS A 275 -16.27 2.76 -24.11
N ILE A 276 -15.85 3.27 -22.96
CA ILE A 276 -15.18 4.58 -22.89
C ILE A 276 -13.79 4.52 -23.52
N ILE A 277 -12.99 3.49 -23.23
CA ILE A 277 -11.66 3.32 -23.82
C ILE A 277 -11.75 3.17 -25.34
N HIS A 278 -12.74 2.44 -25.86
CA HIS A 278 -12.97 2.28 -27.30
C HIS A 278 -13.67 3.47 -27.96
N SER A 279 -14.09 4.48 -27.21
CA SER A 279 -14.70 5.67 -27.78
C SER A 279 -13.67 6.51 -28.56
N ASN A 280 -14.13 7.18 -29.61
CA ASN A 280 -13.32 8.15 -30.33
C ASN A 280 -12.74 9.23 -29.40
N GLU A 281 -13.49 9.62 -28.36
CA GLU A 281 -13.05 10.62 -27.39
C GLU A 281 -11.78 10.20 -26.65
N PHE A 282 -11.68 8.94 -26.22
CA PHE A 282 -10.48 8.42 -25.57
C PHE A 282 -9.35 8.18 -26.58
N GLN A 283 -9.66 7.56 -27.72
CA GLN A 283 -8.66 7.21 -28.75
C GLN A 283 -7.96 8.47 -29.31
N ASN A 284 -8.71 9.56 -29.50
CA ASN A 284 -8.17 10.83 -30.01
C ASN A 284 -7.20 11.51 -29.04
N LYS A 285 -7.12 11.10 -27.76
CA LYS A 285 -6.13 11.63 -26.82
C LYS A 285 -4.71 11.12 -27.08
N GLN A 286 -4.57 10.01 -27.82
CA GLN A 286 -3.27 9.44 -28.20
C GLN A 286 -2.29 9.30 -27.02
N ILE A 287 -2.80 8.85 -25.88
CA ILE A 287 -1.98 8.72 -24.65
C ILE A 287 -0.92 7.62 -24.80
N SER A 288 0.17 7.73 -24.05
CA SER A 288 1.23 6.71 -23.99
C SER A 288 0.76 5.42 -23.31
N ASP A 289 1.48 4.31 -23.51
CA ASP A 289 1.17 3.05 -22.80
C ASP A 289 1.35 3.18 -21.28
N GLN A 290 2.30 4.00 -20.85
CA GLN A 290 2.52 4.31 -19.43
C GLN A 290 1.33 5.04 -18.82
N ASP A 291 0.78 6.04 -19.53
CA ASP A 291 -0.40 6.77 -19.08
C ASP A 291 -1.66 5.92 -19.14
N PHE A 292 -1.77 5.07 -20.17
CA PHE A 292 -2.85 4.09 -20.30
C PHE A 292 -2.89 3.17 -19.07
N VAL A 293 -1.78 2.50 -18.75
CA VAL A 293 -1.68 1.61 -17.57
C VAL A 293 -1.98 2.36 -16.28
N THR A 294 -1.44 3.58 -16.12
CA THR A 294 -1.69 4.40 -14.92
C THR A 294 -3.17 4.75 -14.76
N LYS A 295 -3.85 5.14 -15.84
CA LYS A 295 -5.28 5.47 -15.82
C LYS A 295 -6.15 4.23 -15.55
N VAL A 296 -5.81 3.09 -16.15
CA VAL A 296 -6.53 1.82 -15.92
C VAL A 296 -6.37 1.38 -14.47
N TYR A 297 -5.18 1.48 -13.87
CA TYR A 297 -4.96 1.24 -12.44
C TYR A 297 -5.86 2.08 -11.55
N LYS A 298 -5.92 3.39 -11.82
CA LYS A 298 -6.77 4.31 -11.06
C LYS A 298 -8.24 3.96 -11.15
N VAL A 299 -8.72 3.56 -12.32
CA VAL A 299 -10.13 3.22 -12.50
C VAL A 299 -10.50 1.88 -11.86
N ILE A 300 -9.63 0.89 -11.96
CA ILE A 300 -9.92 -0.49 -11.52
C ILE A 300 -9.65 -0.65 -10.02
N LEU A 301 -8.61 0.00 -9.48
CA LEU A 301 -8.09 -0.22 -8.13
C LEU A 301 -8.07 1.05 -7.26
N ASP A 302 -8.54 2.20 -7.76
CA ASP A 302 -8.54 3.50 -7.07
C ASP A 302 -7.17 3.92 -6.49
N ARG A 303 -6.09 3.53 -7.19
CA ARG A 303 -4.71 3.86 -6.80
C ARG A 303 -3.79 4.03 -8.00
N ASP A 304 -2.70 4.76 -7.79
CA ASP A 304 -1.57 4.75 -8.71
C ASP A 304 -0.86 3.38 -8.67
N PRO A 305 -0.36 2.87 -9.82
CA PRO A 305 0.52 1.72 -9.80
C PRO A 305 1.85 2.07 -9.13
N ASP A 306 2.45 1.11 -8.43
CA ASP A 306 3.88 1.18 -8.11
C ASP A 306 4.73 1.01 -9.37
N ASP A 307 6.02 1.33 -9.28
CA ASP A 307 6.92 1.32 -10.44
C ASP A 307 7.04 -0.08 -11.08
N ASP A 308 7.09 -1.13 -10.27
CA ASP A 308 7.23 -2.50 -10.76
C ASP A 308 5.95 -2.95 -11.49
N GLY A 309 4.79 -2.73 -10.88
CA GLY A 309 3.49 -3.01 -11.47
C GLY A 309 3.31 -2.23 -12.76
N LYS A 310 3.61 -0.94 -12.78
CA LYS A 310 3.55 -0.12 -13.99
C LYS A 310 4.44 -0.70 -15.08
N ASN A 311 5.70 -1.02 -14.76
CA ASN A 311 6.65 -1.59 -15.72
C ASN A 311 6.21 -2.95 -16.25
N TYR A 312 5.69 -3.82 -15.39
CA TYR A 312 5.14 -5.11 -15.76
C TYR A 312 4.02 -4.95 -16.79
N TRP A 313 2.98 -4.16 -16.47
CA TRP A 313 1.83 -4.01 -17.34
C TRP A 313 2.15 -3.27 -18.64
N VAL A 314 3.05 -2.29 -18.62
CA VAL A 314 3.55 -1.65 -19.84
C VAL A 314 4.32 -2.66 -20.71
N GLY A 315 5.09 -3.55 -20.08
CA GLY A 315 5.72 -4.68 -20.77
C GLY A 315 4.70 -5.60 -21.43
N GLU A 316 3.62 -5.95 -20.72
CA GLU A 316 2.54 -6.78 -21.26
C GLU A 316 1.79 -6.09 -22.41
N VAL A 317 1.58 -4.77 -22.35
CA VAL A 317 0.98 -4.01 -23.47
C VAL A 317 1.83 -4.15 -24.73
N LYS A 318 3.16 -4.08 -24.60
CA LYS A 318 4.10 -4.19 -25.73
C LYS A 318 4.15 -5.61 -26.32
N LYS A 319 3.94 -6.64 -25.50
CA LYS A 319 3.91 -8.04 -25.95
C LYS A 319 2.57 -8.43 -26.56
N THR A 320 1.48 -7.79 -26.12
CA THR A 320 0.11 -8.15 -26.48
C THR A 320 -0.61 -6.94 -27.09
N SER A 321 -1.53 -6.32 -26.37
CA SER A 321 -2.22 -5.09 -26.73
C SER A 321 -2.81 -4.43 -25.49
N ARG A 322 -3.19 -3.16 -25.61
CA ARG A 322 -3.94 -2.44 -24.57
C ARG A 322 -5.24 -3.15 -24.21
N ASP A 323 -5.92 -3.72 -25.20
CA ASP A 323 -7.17 -4.45 -25.01
C ASP A 323 -6.98 -5.75 -24.23
N ALA A 324 -5.91 -6.50 -24.52
CA ALA A 324 -5.59 -7.73 -23.80
C ALA A 324 -5.27 -7.43 -22.32
N VAL A 325 -4.41 -6.43 -22.08
CA VAL A 325 -4.07 -5.98 -20.72
C VAL A 325 -5.28 -5.47 -19.96
N LEU A 326 -6.12 -4.65 -20.60
CA LEU A 326 -7.36 -4.15 -19.98
C LEU A 326 -8.26 -5.31 -19.53
N LYS A 327 -8.49 -6.30 -20.39
CA LYS A 327 -9.31 -7.47 -20.06
C LYS A 327 -8.71 -8.27 -18.89
N GLN A 328 -7.39 -8.46 -18.88
CA GLN A 328 -6.71 -9.17 -17.79
C GLN A 328 -6.85 -8.42 -16.46
N MET A 329 -6.65 -7.10 -16.45
CA MET A 329 -6.81 -6.30 -15.24
C MET A 329 -8.26 -6.27 -14.75
N LEU A 330 -9.24 -6.26 -15.65
CA LEU A 330 -10.67 -6.36 -15.32
C LEU A 330 -11.09 -7.75 -14.80
N THR A 331 -10.18 -8.73 -14.76
CA THR A 331 -10.40 -10.06 -14.17
C THR A 331 -9.65 -10.28 -12.86
N CYS A 332 -8.95 -9.26 -12.33
CA CYS A 332 -8.22 -9.45 -11.08
C CYS A 332 -9.16 -9.60 -9.88
N ASP A 333 -8.82 -10.50 -8.96
CA ASP A 333 -9.67 -10.83 -7.80
C ASP A 333 -10.04 -9.60 -6.96
N GLU A 334 -9.11 -8.65 -6.83
CA GLU A 334 -9.36 -7.39 -6.11
C GLU A 334 -10.50 -6.59 -6.76
N TYR A 335 -10.47 -6.42 -8.08
CA TYR A 335 -11.53 -5.72 -8.83
C TYR A 335 -12.87 -6.47 -8.77
N LEU A 336 -12.87 -7.78 -9.04
CA LEU A 336 -14.09 -8.59 -9.04
C LEU A 336 -14.76 -8.54 -7.66
N ARG A 337 -13.96 -8.66 -6.59
CA ARG A 337 -14.43 -8.56 -5.21
C ARG A 337 -15.07 -7.19 -4.95
N LEU A 338 -14.41 -6.09 -5.32
CA LEU A 338 -14.96 -4.73 -5.15
C LEU A 338 -16.31 -4.57 -5.86
N MET A 339 -16.44 -5.05 -7.10
CA MET A 339 -17.70 -4.95 -7.85
C MET A 339 -18.81 -5.79 -7.23
N GLN A 340 -18.50 -7.00 -6.74
CA GLN A 340 -19.44 -7.87 -6.02
C GLN A 340 -19.92 -7.25 -4.71
N GLU A 341 -19.01 -6.62 -3.95
CA GLU A 341 -19.31 -5.96 -2.68
C GLU A 341 -20.24 -4.75 -2.84
N ILE A 342 -20.10 -3.98 -3.92
CA ILE A 342 -21.05 -2.91 -4.28
C ILE A 342 -22.39 -3.50 -4.77
N GLY A 343 -22.42 -4.80 -5.09
CA GLY A 343 -23.59 -5.50 -5.63
C GLY A 343 -23.85 -5.19 -7.10
N LEU A 344 -22.78 -4.93 -7.87
CA LEU A 344 -22.82 -4.69 -9.32
C LEU A 344 -22.60 -5.99 -10.09
N LYS A 345 -22.95 -5.95 -11.38
CA LYS A 345 -22.63 -7.03 -12.31
C LYS A 345 -21.13 -7.04 -12.58
N VAL A 346 -20.52 -8.22 -12.46
CA VAL A 346 -19.14 -8.51 -12.83
C VAL A 346 -19.10 -9.03 -14.27
#